data_AF-A0A831WWE1-F1
#
_entry.id   AF-A0A831WWE1-F1
#
_cell.length_a   1.000
_cell.length_b   1.000
_cell.length_c   1.000
_cell.angle_alpha   90.00
_cell.angle_beta   90.00
_cell.angle_gamma   90.00
#
_symmetry.space_group_name_H-M   'P 1'
#
loop_
_entity.id
_entity.type
_entity.pdbx_description
1 polymer ?
#
loop_
_entity_poly.entity_id
_entity_poly.type
_entity_poly.pdbx_seq_one_letter_code
_entity_poly.pdbx_strand_id
1 'polypeptide(L)'
;MAVEKQPQANRLSRQPNAPPVYRPQLNILQRKAALTRQPPIGPKNRVPVPPPVYRPQPAPKVLQTRGANNQPGALSGINSRAVTSPVRPVGQQASIQPSMPKVVQAIKFYPNLHPGAAVPVDRNNVYRLNSFADQYRLHRLNSHGAYIPNLKYNFVRTREGEILMHNRYRHPSLAEGQQVLYAGEIYFDNGKLEWWSNASGHYQPDEEDARQANLPMDRFFTYQQIIKGDHPQKRDSSG
;
A
#
# COMPACT_ATOMS: atom_id res chain seq x y z
N MET A 1 92.00 3.54 -23.75
CA MET A 1 92.00 2.07 -23.91
C MET A 1 90.69 1.55 -23.33
N ALA A 2 90.03 0.62 -24.02
CA ALA A 2 88.70 0.03 -23.75
C ALA A 2 88.54 -0.47 -22.30
N VAL A 3 87.35 -0.66 -21.69
CA VAL A 3 86.20 -1.57 -21.97
C VAL A 3 84.98 -0.94 -21.23
N GLU A 4 83.67 -1.09 -21.52
CA GLU A 4 82.85 -2.31 -21.41
C GLU A 4 81.33 -1.99 -21.59
N LYS A 5 80.66 -2.79 -22.44
CA LYS A 5 79.28 -3.34 -22.44
C LYS A 5 78.02 -2.50 -22.07
N GLN A 6 77.04 -2.54 -22.99
CA GLN A 6 75.56 -2.48 -22.81
C GLN A 6 75.02 -3.71 -22.00
N PRO A 7 73.72 -3.87 -21.56
CA PRO A 7 72.46 -3.31 -22.11
C PRO A 7 71.26 -3.05 -21.13
N GLN A 8 70.18 -2.54 -21.74
CA GLN A 8 68.73 -2.55 -21.42
C GLN A 8 68.20 -2.99 -20.03
N ALA A 9 67.35 -2.13 -19.43
CA ALA A 9 66.41 -2.51 -18.37
C ALA A 9 64.99 -1.94 -18.60
N ASN A 10 64.10 -2.83 -19.06
CA ASN A 10 62.75 -3.13 -18.58
C ASN A 10 61.85 -1.96 -18.07
N ARG A 11 60.91 -1.51 -18.91
CA ARG A 11 59.72 -0.74 -18.50
C ARG A 11 58.61 -1.72 -18.09
N LEU A 12 58.45 -1.94 -16.80
CA LEU A 12 57.28 -2.64 -16.25
C LEU A 12 56.12 -1.65 -16.04
N SER A 13 55.04 -1.90 -16.77
CA SER A 13 53.73 -1.27 -16.67
C SER A 13 53.15 -1.36 -15.26
N ARG A 14 52.90 -0.21 -14.63
CA ARG A 14 52.07 -0.12 -13.41
C ARG A 14 50.60 -0.22 -13.80
N GLN A 15 49.96 -1.35 -13.51
CA GLN A 15 48.49 -1.46 -13.53
C GLN A 15 47.90 -0.77 -12.28
N PRO A 16 46.74 -0.11 -12.38
CA PRO A 16 46.07 0.50 -11.22
C PRO A 16 45.41 -0.58 -10.34
N ASN A 17 45.65 -0.51 -9.03
CA ASN A 17 45.02 -1.37 -8.02
C ASN A 17 43.49 -1.23 -8.06
N ALA A 18 42.79 -2.35 -8.27
CA ALA A 18 41.35 -2.42 -8.10
C ALA A 18 40.97 -2.28 -6.60
N PRO A 19 39.78 -1.71 -6.29
CA PRO A 19 39.31 -1.57 -4.91
C PRO A 19 38.95 -2.93 -4.28
N PRO A 20 39.01 -3.05 -2.95
CA PRO A 20 38.77 -4.32 -2.25
C PRO A 20 37.34 -4.82 -2.45
N VAL A 21 37.22 -6.08 -2.90
CA VAL A 21 35.94 -6.80 -3.03
C VAL A 21 35.34 -7.04 -1.64
N TYR A 22 34.17 -6.47 -1.39
CA TYR A 22 33.42 -6.68 -0.15
C TYR A 22 32.92 -8.13 -0.06
N ARG A 23 33.47 -8.88 0.91
CA ARG A 23 33.03 -10.23 1.26
C ARG A 23 32.31 -10.17 2.62
N PRO A 24 31.00 -10.44 2.70
CA PRO A 24 30.30 -10.48 3.98
C PRO A 24 30.80 -11.67 4.83
N GLN A 25 31.30 -11.38 6.03
CA GLN A 25 31.63 -12.37 7.05
C GLN A 25 30.34 -12.85 7.72
N LEU A 26 30.09 -14.17 7.70
CA LEU A 26 29.04 -14.80 8.50
C LEU A 26 29.52 -14.89 9.95
N ASN A 27 28.96 -14.05 10.82
CA ASN A 27 29.19 -14.14 12.27
C ASN A 27 28.47 -15.39 12.82
N ILE A 28 29.23 -16.45 13.05
CA ILE A 28 28.78 -17.63 13.77
C ILE A 28 28.86 -17.30 15.26
N LEU A 29 27.71 -17.07 15.91
CA LEU A 29 27.65 -16.84 17.35
C LEU A 29 28.03 -18.13 18.09
N GLN A 30 29.15 -18.09 18.80
CA GLN A 30 29.62 -19.17 19.68
C GLN A 30 28.60 -19.43 20.80
N ARG A 31 28.08 -20.66 20.88
CA ARG A 31 27.31 -21.12 22.05
C ARG A 31 28.27 -21.29 23.22
N LYS A 32 28.19 -20.38 24.19
CA LYS A 32 28.88 -20.52 25.47
C LYS A 32 27.92 -21.18 26.47
N ALA A 33 28.23 -22.42 26.85
CA ALA A 33 27.59 -23.09 27.98
C ALA A 33 28.08 -22.45 29.29
N ALA A 34 27.17 -22.26 30.25
CA ALA A 34 27.54 -21.98 31.64
C ALA A 34 26.54 -22.62 32.61
N LEU A 35 27.14 -23.33 33.57
CA LEU A 35 26.57 -24.01 34.71
C LEU A 35 25.76 -23.07 35.64
N THR A 36 24.67 -23.65 36.16
CA THR A 36 23.96 -23.44 37.43
C THR A 36 24.59 -22.48 38.46
N ARG A 37 23.80 -21.49 38.93
CA ARG A 37 23.76 -21.04 40.35
C ARG A 37 22.57 -20.10 40.67
N GLN A 38 21.61 -20.66 41.41
CA GLN A 38 20.64 -20.13 42.42
C GLN A 38 19.85 -18.81 42.25
N PRO A 39 18.61 -18.72 42.80
CA PRO A 39 17.67 -17.62 42.55
C PRO A 39 17.71 -16.53 43.63
N PRO A 40 17.36 -15.27 43.30
CA PRO A 40 17.01 -14.29 44.31
C PRO A 40 15.49 -14.14 44.49
N ILE A 41 15.14 -14.23 45.76
CA ILE A 41 13.97 -13.78 46.53
C ILE A 41 13.29 -12.51 45.94
N GLY A 42 11.94 -12.50 45.90
CA GLY A 42 11.08 -11.41 45.39
C GLY A 42 11.15 -10.09 46.17
N PRO A 43 10.31 -9.06 45.87
CA PRO A 43 8.88 -9.15 46.24
C PRO A 43 7.86 -8.32 45.40
N LYS A 44 6.58 -8.53 45.75
CA LYS A 44 5.38 -7.63 45.68
C LYS A 44 4.34 -7.89 44.58
N ASN A 45 3.28 -8.58 45.02
CA ASN A 45 1.90 -8.52 44.53
C ASN A 45 1.50 -7.13 44.03
N ARG A 46 1.17 -7.03 42.75
CA ARG A 46 0.21 -6.04 42.24
C ARG A 46 -0.95 -6.79 41.63
N VAL A 47 -2.12 -6.64 42.23
CA VAL A 47 -3.38 -7.11 41.67
C VAL A 47 -3.64 -6.30 40.38
N PRO A 48 -3.99 -6.93 39.24
CA PRO A 48 -4.33 -6.20 38.03
C PRO A 48 -5.57 -5.34 38.25
N VAL A 49 -5.45 -4.02 38.07
CA VAL A 49 -6.61 -3.12 38.03
C VAL A 49 -7.31 -3.33 36.69
N PRO A 50 -8.61 -3.65 36.66
CA PRO A 50 -9.33 -3.84 35.40
C PRO A 50 -9.40 -2.54 34.59
N PRO A 51 -9.41 -2.62 33.25
CA PRO A 51 -9.54 -1.45 32.40
C PRO A 51 -10.89 -0.74 32.60
N PRO A 52 -10.97 0.58 32.37
CA PRO A 52 -12.21 1.34 32.47
C PRO A 52 -13.27 0.77 31.51
N VAL A 53 -14.45 0.47 32.07
CA VAL A 53 -15.60 -0.04 31.32
C VAL A 53 -16.05 1.01 30.30
N TYR A 54 -15.87 0.71 29.02
CA TYR A 54 -16.31 1.56 27.92
C TYR A 54 -17.85 1.57 27.84
N ARG A 55 -18.47 2.69 28.21
CA ARG A 55 -19.90 2.94 27.92
C ARG A 55 -19.99 3.69 26.58
N PRO A 56 -20.61 3.11 25.54
CA PRO A 56 -20.92 3.86 24.33
C PRO A 56 -21.91 4.99 24.69
N GLN A 57 -21.56 6.23 24.34
CA GLN A 57 -22.49 7.36 24.45
C GLN A 57 -23.60 7.22 23.40
N PRO A 58 -24.87 7.50 23.76
CA PRO A 58 -25.96 7.52 22.80
C PRO A 58 -25.77 8.67 21.80
N ALA A 59 -25.86 8.36 20.51
CA ALA A 59 -25.75 9.34 19.43
C ALA A 59 -26.91 10.36 19.45
N PRO A 60 -26.65 11.64 19.11
CA PRO A 60 -27.67 12.68 19.10
C PRO A 60 -28.68 12.48 17.96
N LYS A 61 -29.97 12.55 18.30
CA LYS A 61 -31.08 12.61 17.32
C LYS A 61 -31.10 13.99 16.67
N VAL A 62 -30.68 14.06 15.42
CA VAL A 62 -30.84 15.27 14.62
C VAL A 62 -32.24 15.28 14.01
N LEU A 63 -32.97 16.35 14.34
CA LEU A 63 -34.31 16.68 13.91
C LEU A 63 -34.33 16.92 12.39
N GLN A 64 -35.07 16.10 11.64
CA GLN A 64 -35.31 16.34 10.22
C GLN A 64 -36.39 17.42 10.06
N THR A 65 -36.01 18.59 9.58
CA THR A 65 -36.93 19.64 9.17
C THR A 65 -37.56 19.26 7.84
N ARG A 66 -38.90 19.20 7.84
CA ARG A 66 -39.76 18.95 6.70
C ARG A 66 -40.13 20.26 6.02
N GLY A 67 -40.13 20.27 4.68
CA GLY A 67 -40.99 21.13 3.86
C GLY A 67 -40.26 22.14 2.96
N ALA A 68 -40.43 22.00 1.65
CA ALA A 68 -41.32 22.85 0.85
C ALA A 68 -41.13 22.55 -0.65
N ASN A 69 -42.20 22.03 -1.27
CA ASN A 69 -42.39 22.07 -2.72
C ASN A 69 -42.57 23.54 -3.13
N ASN A 70 -41.67 24.06 -3.97
CA ASN A 70 -41.94 25.28 -4.72
C ASN A 70 -42.31 24.90 -6.16
N GLN A 71 -43.61 24.92 -6.44
CA GLN A 71 -44.14 25.24 -7.76
C GLN A 71 -43.91 26.73 -8.02
N PRO A 72 -43.48 27.14 -9.21
CA PRO A 72 -43.78 28.47 -9.72
C PRO A 72 -44.99 28.38 -10.67
N GLY A 73 -46.10 28.97 -10.24
CA GLY A 73 -47.23 29.32 -11.09
C GLY A 73 -46.92 30.57 -11.94
N ALA A 74 -47.54 30.60 -13.12
CA ALA A 74 -47.56 31.65 -14.13
C ALA A 74 -48.02 33.03 -13.58
N LEU A 75 -47.76 34.17 -14.22
CA LEU A 75 -48.30 34.71 -15.49
C LEU A 75 -47.51 36.01 -15.79
N SER A 76 -47.13 36.37 -17.02
CA SER A 76 -47.98 37.08 -18.00
C SER A 76 -47.10 37.56 -19.17
N GLY A 77 -47.59 37.55 -20.41
CA GLY A 77 -46.94 38.30 -21.51
C GLY A 77 -47.14 37.77 -22.94
N ILE A 78 -48.38 37.84 -23.41
CA ILE A 78 -48.91 37.86 -24.78
C ILE A 78 -47.88 38.25 -25.89
N ASN A 79 -47.69 37.42 -26.92
CA ASN A 79 -47.84 37.79 -28.35
C ASN A 79 -47.62 36.65 -29.37
N SER A 80 -48.67 36.41 -30.15
CA SER A 80 -48.67 36.23 -31.63
C SER A 80 -48.20 34.93 -32.30
N ARG A 81 -49.22 34.32 -32.96
CA ARG A 81 -49.26 33.71 -34.30
C ARG A 81 -48.84 32.25 -34.51
N ALA A 82 -49.88 31.50 -34.89
CA ALA A 82 -49.94 30.14 -35.42
C ALA A 82 -49.02 29.86 -36.61
N VAL A 83 -48.41 28.66 -36.61
CA VAL A 83 -48.10 27.87 -37.82
C VAL A 83 -48.07 26.36 -37.44
N THR A 84 -49.01 25.60 -38.02
CA THR A 84 -49.02 24.15 -38.39
C THR A 84 -48.38 23.06 -37.51
N SER A 85 -49.17 22.05 -37.14
CA SER A 85 -48.73 20.64 -37.01
C SER A 85 -48.77 19.96 -38.41
N PRO A 86 -48.32 18.70 -38.65
CA PRO A 86 -47.73 17.69 -37.75
C PRO A 86 -46.55 16.87 -38.35
N VAL A 87 -45.57 16.42 -37.55
CA VAL A 87 -44.80 15.19 -37.87
C VAL A 87 -44.36 14.51 -36.56
N ARG A 88 -44.80 13.27 -36.34
CA ARG A 88 -44.21 12.32 -35.37
C ARG A 88 -42.90 11.76 -35.93
N PRO A 89 -41.91 11.49 -35.07
CA PRO A 89 -41.45 10.10 -34.97
C PRO A 89 -41.27 9.67 -33.51
N VAL A 90 -41.84 8.51 -33.16
CA VAL A 90 -41.10 7.27 -32.83
C VAL A 90 -40.43 7.29 -31.46
N GLY A 91 -41.10 6.60 -30.53
CA GLY A 91 -40.50 5.77 -29.48
C GLY A 91 -39.28 6.32 -28.73
N GLN A 92 -39.52 7.10 -27.68
CA GLN A 92 -38.63 7.09 -26.52
C GLN A 92 -39.34 6.32 -25.41
N GLN A 93 -39.12 5.00 -25.41
CA GLN A 93 -39.20 4.25 -24.17
C GLN A 93 -38.18 4.89 -23.23
N ALA A 94 -38.67 5.68 -22.28
CA ALA A 94 -37.90 6.02 -21.10
C ALA A 94 -37.56 4.71 -20.41
N SER A 95 -36.37 4.17 -20.69
CA SER A 95 -35.77 3.14 -19.87
C SER A 95 -35.54 3.78 -18.50
N ILE A 96 -36.49 3.54 -17.59
CA ILE A 96 -36.26 3.67 -16.17
C ILE A 96 -35.16 2.65 -15.88
N GLN A 97 -33.90 3.05 -16.01
CA GLN A 97 -32.80 2.27 -15.51
C GLN A 97 -33.04 2.19 -14.00
N PRO A 98 -33.28 1.00 -13.43
CA PRO A 98 -33.28 0.88 -11.98
C PRO A 98 -31.88 1.24 -11.53
N SER A 99 -31.74 2.42 -10.90
CA SER A 99 -30.52 2.74 -10.17
C SER A 99 -30.40 1.70 -9.07
N MET A 100 -29.56 0.68 -9.29
CA MET A 100 -29.33 -0.32 -8.26
C MET A 100 -28.87 0.42 -7.00
N PRO A 101 -29.41 0.07 -5.81
CA PRO A 101 -28.94 0.65 -4.58
C PRO A 101 -27.44 0.39 -4.48
N LYS A 102 -26.66 1.47 -4.38
CA LYS A 102 -25.23 1.41 -4.10
C LYS A 102 -25.08 0.77 -2.73
N VAL A 103 -24.87 -0.54 -2.68
CA VAL A 103 -24.63 -1.28 -1.45
C VAL A 103 -23.42 -0.64 -0.80
N VAL A 104 -23.64 0.07 0.30
CA VAL A 104 -22.56 0.66 1.09
C VAL A 104 -21.89 -0.51 1.80
N GLN A 105 -20.80 -1.03 1.22
CA GLN A 105 -19.95 -1.99 1.91
C GLN A 105 -19.45 -1.34 3.19
N ALA A 106 -19.71 -1.98 4.33
CA ALA A 106 -19.23 -1.51 5.62
C ALA A 106 -17.69 -1.58 5.61
N ILE A 107 -17.04 -0.51 6.08
CA ILE A 107 -15.58 -0.48 6.17
C ILE A 107 -15.12 -1.50 7.21
N LYS A 108 -14.38 -2.53 6.78
CA LYS A 108 -13.76 -3.54 7.64
C LYS A 108 -12.32 -3.15 7.96
N PHE A 109 -11.95 -3.26 9.22
CA PHE A 109 -10.56 -3.12 9.67
C PHE A 109 -9.95 -4.50 9.93
N TYR A 110 -8.71 -4.65 9.49
CA TYR A 110 -7.94 -5.88 9.64
C TYR A 110 -6.94 -5.73 10.79
N PRO A 111 -7.06 -6.50 11.88
CA PRO A 111 -6.12 -6.47 12.98
C PRO A 111 -4.82 -7.18 12.61
N ASN A 112 -3.72 -6.82 13.26
CA ASN A 112 -2.49 -7.60 13.17
C ASN A 112 -2.65 -8.90 13.96
N LEU A 113 -2.68 -10.03 13.27
CA LEU A 113 -2.84 -11.36 13.86
C LEU A 113 -1.58 -11.81 14.64
N HIS A 114 -0.44 -11.14 14.42
CA HIS A 114 0.84 -11.45 15.06
C HIS A 114 1.53 -10.18 15.57
N PRO A 115 1.10 -9.62 16.73
CA PRO A 115 1.65 -8.37 17.27
C PRO A 115 3.16 -8.42 17.53
N GLY A 116 3.72 -9.57 17.92
CA GLY A 116 5.16 -9.73 18.14
C GLY A 116 6.02 -9.64 16.88
N ALA A 117 5.42 -9.68 15.68
CA ALA A 117 6.13 -9.53 14.41
C ALA A 117 6.33 -8.05 14.00
N ALA A 118 5.74 -7.10 14.73
CA ALA A 118 5.89 -5.66 14.49
C ALA A 118 7.25 -5.17 15.03
N VAL A 119 8.32 -5.51 14.32
CA VAL A 119 9.66 -5.02 14.64
C VAL A 119 9.73 -3.53 14.25
N PRO A 120 10.20 -2.64 15.15
CA PRO A 120 10.43 -1.24 14.83
C PRO A 120 11.36 -1.09 13.64
N VAL A 121 11.00 -0.21 12.71
CA VAL A 121 11.78 0.10 11.51
C VAL A 121 11.96 1.60 11.39
N ASP A 122 13.02 2.02 10.70
CA ASP A 122 13.24 3.43 10.41
C ASP A 122 12.16 3.94 9.43
N ARG A 123 11.28 4.81 9.93
CA ARG A 123 10.16 5.40 9.19
C ARG A 123 10.62 6.27 8.02
N ASN A 124 11.86 6.78 8.04
CA ASN A 124 12.41 7.56 6.92
C ASN A 124 12.59 6.73 5.65
N ASN A 125 12.67 5.40 5.78
CA ASN A 125 12.81 4.49 4.64
C ASN A 125 11.45 3.97 4.14
N VAL A 126 10.35 4.27 4.83
CA VAL A 126 9.00 3.91 4.38
C VAL A 126 8.55 4.89 3.30
N TYR A 127 7.98 4.34 2.23
CA TYR A 127 7.44 5.13 1.13
C TYR A 127 5.93 5.26 1.27
N ARG A 128 5.42 6.46 0.97
CA ARG A 128 4.03 6.71 0.67
C ARG A 128 3.82 6.68 -0.83
N LEU A 129 2.77 6.00 -1.26
CA LEU A 129 2.36 5.93 -2.66
C LEU A 129 1.42 7.10 -3.00
N ASN A 130 1.75 7.80 -4.07
CA ASN A 130 0.91 8.80 -4.69
C ASN A 130 0.65 8.42 -6.16
N SER A 131 -0.50 8.78 -6.70
CA SER A 131 -0.79 8.69 -8.13
C SER A 131 -0.98 10.10 -8.71
N PHE A 132 -0.42 10.34 -9.89
CA PHE A 132 -0.59 11.57 -10.66
C PHE A 132 -0.58 11.24 -12.14
N ALA A 133 -1.65 11.62 -12.87
CA ALA A 133 -1.79 11.36 -14.30
C ALA A 133 -1.47 9.90 -14.69
N ASP A 134 -2.10 8.95 -14.00
CA ASP A 134 -1.94 7.50 -14.19
C ASP A 134 -0.51 6.95 -13.97
N GLN A 135 0.38 7.75 -13.38
CA GLN A 135 1.70 7.32 -12.95
C GLN A 135 1.81 7.33 -11.43
N TYR A 136 2.36 6.25 -10.89
CA TYR A 136 2.65 6.12 -9.47
C TYR A 136 4.01 6.69 -9.13
N ARG A 137 4.08 7.37 -8.00
CA ARG A 137 5.31 7.92 -7.42
C ARG A 137 5.40 7.59 -5.96
N LEU A 138 6.61 7.31 -5.51
CA LEU A 138 6.93 7.05 -4.12
C LEU A 138 7.57 8.28 -3.49
N HIS A 139 7.05 8.70 -2.36
CA HIS A 139 7.63 9.75 -1.52
C HIS A 139 8.07 9.14 -0.20
N ARG A 140 9.30 9.40 0.25
CA ARG A 140 9.65 9.03 1.63
C ARG A 140 8.90 9.96 2.59
N LEU A 141 8.52 9.46 3.75
CA LEU A 141 7.69 10.21 4.70
C LEU A 141 8.26 11.61 5.06
N ASN A 142 9.59 11.74 5.10
CA ASN A 142 10.29 12.98 5.45
C ASN A 142 11.12 13.57 4.30
N SER A 143 10.83 13.22 3.04
CA SER A 143 11.56 13.73 1.87
C SER A 143 10.63 14.29 0.81
N HIS A 144 11.10 15.33 0.12
CA HIS A 144 10.42 15.92 -1.02
C HIS A 144 10.72 15.18 -2.34
N GLY A 145 11.69 14.25 -2.33
CA GLY A 145 12.04 13.45 -3.50
C GLY A 145 10.91 12.50 -3.90
N ALA A 146 10.65 12.42 -5.21
CA ALA A 146 9.74 11.45 -5.80
C ALA A 146 10.55 10.38 -6.55
N TYR A 147 10.23 9.12 -6.30
CA TYR A 147 10.83 7.97 -6.98
C TYR A 147 9.80 7.26 -7.85
N ILE A 148 10.24 6.74 -8.99
CA ILE A 148 9.41 5.92 -9.87
C ILE A 148 9.53 4.45 -9.39
N PRO A 149 8.45 3.81 -8.94
CA PRO A 149 8.49 2.42 -8.50
C PRO A 149 8.65 1.47 -9.70
N ASN A 150 9.48 0.43 -9.56
CA ASN A 150 9.78 -0.51 -10.65
C ASN A 150 10.06 -1.94 -10.13
N LEU A 151 9.45 -2.31 -9.00
CA LEU A 151 9.65 -3.61 -8.37
C LEU A 151 8.47 -3.98 -7.47
N LYS A 152 8.57 -5.13 -6.79
CA LYS A 152 7.57 -5.61 -5.84
C LYS A 152 7.75 -5.01 -4.45
N TYR A 153 6.66 -4.56 -3.84
CA TYR A 153 6.62 -4.03 -2.48
C TYR A 153 5.57 -4.77 -1.65
N ASN A 154 5.82 -4.85 -0.34
CA ASN A 154 4.75 -5.02 0.63
C ASN A 154 4.08 -3.68 0.84
N PHE A 155 2.76 -3.64 0.91
CA PHE A 155 2.01 -2.42 1.20
C PHE A 155 0.96 -2.63 2.28
N VAL A 156 0.64 -1.54 2.98
CA VAL A 156 -0.50 -1.43 3.90
C VAL A 156 -1.29 -0.17 3.55
N ARG A 157 -2.61 -0.26 3.61
CA ARG A 157 -3.51 0.88 3.58
C ARG A 157 -3.88 1.23 5.01
N THR A 158 -3.38 2.34 5.53
CA THR A 158 -3.62 2.77 6.91
C THR A 158 -5.07 3.20 7.12
N ARG A 159 -5.47 3.42 8.38
CA ARG A 159 -6.82 3.89 8.73
C ARG A 159 -7.11 5.29 8.19
N GLU A 160 -6.06 6.10 8.08
CA GLU A 160 -6.06 7.45 7.55
C GLU A 160 -6.19 7.45 6.02
N GLY A 161 -6.07 6.27 5.39
CA GLY A 161 -6.10 6.16 3.95
C GLY A 161 -4.79 6.58 3.30
N GLU A 162 -3.65 6.28 3.92
CA GLU A 162 -2.35 6.33 3.23
C GLU A 162 -1.97 4.93 2.78
N ILE A 163 -1.30 4.80 1.63
CA ILE A 163 -0.65 3.55 1.25
C ILE A 163 0.83 3.69 1.61
N LEU A 164 1.24 2.94 2.63
CA LEU A 164 2.63 2.82 3.04
C LEU A 164 3.21 1.54 2.48
N MET A 165 4.44 1.62 1.96
CA MET A 165 5.08 0.47 1.34
C MET A 165 6.59 0.45 1.51
N HIS A 166 7.14 -0.75 1.46
CA HIS A 166 8.57 -0.99 1.41
C HIS A 166 8.85 -2.35 0.78
N ASN A 167 10.01 -2.50 0.15
CA ASN A 167 10.36 -3.74 -0.55
C ASN A 167 10.78 -4.88 0.41
N ARG A 168 11.19 -4.54 1.63
CA ARG A 168 11.72 -5.52 2.61
C ARG A 168 11.02 -5.51 3.95
N TYR A 169 10.25 -4.46 4.28
CA TYR A 169 9.59 -4.40 5.58
C TYR A 169 8.32 -5.23 5.53
N ARG A 170 8.02 -5.90 6.63
CA ARG A 170 6.81 -6.71 6.77
C ARG A 170 5.62 -5.80 7.03
N HIS A 171 4.41 -6.28 6.72
CA HIS A 171 3.17 -5.52 6.91
C HIS A 171 3.01 -4.96 8.34
N PRO A 172 3.26 -5.73 9.42
CA PRO A 172 3.17 -5.18 10.77
C PRO A 172 4.14 -4.03 11.04
N SER A 173 5.37 -4.11 10.53
CA SER A 173 6.36 -3.03 10.69
C SER A 173 5.95 -1.77 9.92
N LEU A 174 5.32 -1.92 8.75
CA LEU A 174 4.81 -0.79 7.97
C LEU A 174 3.66 -0.07 8.69
N ALA A 175 2.79 -0.82 9.35
CA ALA A 175 1.63 -0.31 10.08
C ALA A 175 1.89 -0.08 11.58
N GLU A 176 3.12 -0.24 12.07
CA GLU A 176 3.47 -0.11 13.49
C GLU A 176 2.62 -1.01 14.40
N GLY A 177 2.24 -2.19 13.89
CA GLY A 177 1.37 -3.16 14.55
C GLY A 177 -0.11 -2.77 14.61
N GLN A 178 -0.49 -1.60 14.10
CA GLN A 178 -1.86 -1.10 14.10
C GLN A 178 -2.76 -1.89 13.14
N GLN A 179 -4.08 -1.78 13.36
CA GLN A 179 -5.06 -2.25 12.39
C GLN A 179 -5.00 -1.44 11.09
N VAL A 180 -5.28 -2.08 9.97
CA VAL A 180 -5.21 -1.50 8.63
C VAL A 180 -6.54 -1.66 7.90
N LEU A 181 -6.78 -0.84 6.88
CA LEU A 181 -7.92 -1.03 5.97
C LEU A 181 -7.67 -2.19 5.01
N TYR A 182 -6.41 -2.38 4.59
CA TYR A 182 -6.00 -3.45 3.69
C TYR A 182 -4.48 -3.65 3.74
N ALA A 183 -4.01 -4.79 3.29
CA ALA A 183 -2.58 -5.09 3.18
C ALA A 183 -2.32 -6.16 2.12
N GLY A 184 -1.15 -6.11 1.50
CA GLY A 184 -0.78 -7.13 0.53
C GLY A 184 0.54 -6.85 -0.17
N GLU A 185 0.65 -7.36 -1.39
CA GLU A 185 1.80 -7.12 -2.26
C GLU A 185 1.36 -6.31 -3.47
N ILE A 186 2.28 -5.50 -3.99
CA ILE A 186 2.06 -4.64 -5.15
C ILE A 186 3.30 -4.63 -6.02
N TYR A 187 3.13 -4.74 -7.33
CA TYR A 187 4.22 -4.72 -8.29
C TYR A 187 4.05 -3.59 -9.30
N PHE A 188 5.15 -2.87 -9.52
CA PHE A 188 5.21 -1.78 -10.47
C PHE A 188 6.24 -2.07 -11.56
N ASP A 189 5.95 -1.62 -12.77
CA ASP A 189 6.90 -1.52 -13.87
C ASP A 189 6.96 -0.06 -14.34
N ASN A 190 8.10 0.59 -14.12
CA ASN A 190 8.38 1.98 -14.52
C ASN A 190 7.26 2.97 -14.16
N GLY A 191 6.77 2.90 -12.92
CA GLY A 191 5.72 3.78 -12.39
C GLY A 191 4.30 3.36 -12.75
N LYS A 192 4.12 2.27 -13.51
CA LYS A 192 2.81 1.69 -13.80
C LYS A 192 2.52 0.56 -12.83
N LEU A 193 1.29 0.52 -12.34
CA LEU A 193 0.81 -0.60 -11.54
C LEU A 193 0.49 -1.77 -12.47
N GLU A 194 1.25 -2.85 -12.34
CA GLU A 194 1.06 -4.05 -13.15
C GLU A 194 0.08 -5.01 -12.48
N TRP A 195 0.25 -5.24 -11.17
CA TRP A 195 -0.66 -6.03 -10.36
C TRP A 195 -0.52 -5.70 -8.88
N TRP A 196 -1.55 -6.03 -8.11
CA TRP A 196 -1.53 -6.03 -6.67
C TRP A 196 -2.43 -7.14 -6.13
N SER A 197 -2.21 -7.53 -4.87
CA SER A 197 -2.89 -8.66 -4.26
C SER A 197 -3.20 -8.43 -2.79
N ASN A 198 -3.96 -9.37 -2.23
CA ASN A 198 -4.23 -9.46 -0.79
C ASN A 198 -3.21 -10.36 -0.05
N ALA A 199 -2.00 -10.53 -0.61
CA ALA A 199 -0.95 -11.38 -0.06
C ALA A 199 -0.31 -10.78 1.22
N SER A 200 -1.01 -10.89 2.35
CA SER A 200 -0.52 -10.48 3.66
C SER A 200 -0.74 -11.59 4.68
N GLY A 201 0.33 -12.27 5.10
CA GLY A 201 0.22 -13.33 6.11
C GLY A 201 -0.22 -12.84 7.50
N HIS A 202 -0.07 -11.54 7.80
CA HIS A 202 -0.30 -10.99 9.14
C HIS A 202 -1.67 -10.30 9.32
N TYR A 203 -2.25 -9.82 8.22
CA TYR A 203 -3.55 -9.14 8.23
C TYR A 203 -4.63 -9.91 7.46
N GLN A 204 -4.20 -10.76 6.51
CA GLN A 204 -5.04 -11.68 5.73
C GLN A 204 -6.37 -11.07 5.28
N PRO A 205 -6.34 -9.99 4.49
CA PRO A 205 -7.58 -9.36 4.08
C PRO A 205 -8.31 -10.17 3.01
N ASP A 206 -9.65 -10.12 3.08
CA ASP A 206 -10.52 -10.84 2.16
C ASP A 206 -10.53 -10.16 0.78
N GLU A 207 -10.76 -10.95 -0.26
CA GLU A 207 -10.86 -10.45 -1.64
C GLU A 207 -12.09 -9.56 -1.86
N GLU A 208 -13.17 -9.80 -1.13
CA GLU A 208 -14.41 -9.02 -1.22
C GLU A 208 -14.21 -7.55 -0.80
N ASP A 209 -13.25 -7.32 0.10
CA ASP A 209 -12.89 -6.01 0.63
C ASP A 209 -11.73 -5.36 -0.14
N ALA A 210 -11.28 -5.95 -1.25
CA ALA A 210 -10.17 -5.41 -2.06
C ALA A 210 -10.39 -3.94 -2.46
N ARG A 211 -11.65 -3.52 -2.67
CA ARG A 211 -12.00 -2.12 -2.98
C ARG A 211 -11.51 -1.13 -1.91
N GLN A 212 -11.35 -1.55 -0.66
CA GLN A 212 -10.84 -0.71 0.43
C GLN A 212 -9.36 -0.32 0.25
N ALA A 213 -8.60 -1.06 -0.54
CA ALA A 213 -7.22 -0.72 -0.87
C ALA A 213 -7.12 0.58 -1.70
N ASN A 214 -8.23 0.98 -2.35
CA ASN A 214 -8.28 2.12 -3.26
C ASN A 214 -7.24 2.02 -4.40
N LEU A 215 -7.12 0.82 -4.96
CA LEU A 215 -6.29 0.49 -6.10
C LEU A 215 -7.16 -0.02 -7.27
N PRO A 216 -6.71 0.13 -8.53
CA PRO A 216 -7.44 -0.34 -9.71
C PRO A 216 -7.77 -1.84 -9.65
N MET A 217 -9.07 -2.18 -9.66
CA MET A 217 -9.54 -3.56 -9.48
C MET A 217 -9.24 -4.47 -10.69
N ASP A 218 -9.04 -3.91 -11.88
CA ASP A 218 -8.58 -4.62 -13.07
C ASP A 218 -7.15 -5.18 -12.93
N ARG A 219 -6.41 -4.72 -11.91
CA ARG A 219 -5.06 -5.16 -11.56
C ARG A 219 -5.00 -6.00 -10.29
N PHE A 220 -6.15 -6.35 -9.73
CA PHE A 220 -6.20 -7.18 -8.52
C PHE A 220 -6.10 -8.66 -8.86
N PHE A 221 -5.23 -9.36 -8.16
CA PHE A 221 -5.10 -10.81 -8.19
C PHE A 221 -5.14 -11.35 -6.76
N THR A 222 -5.88 -12.42 -6.54
CA THR A 222 -5.95 -13.06 -5.23
C THR A 222 -4.61 -13.70 -4.91
N TYR A 223 -4.30 -13.87 -3.62
CA TYR A 223 -3.08 -14.57 -3.19
C TYR A 223 -2.94 -15.95 -3.85
N GLN A 224 -4.05 -16.67 -4.03
CA GLN A 224 -4.06 -17.97 -4.70
C GLN A 224 -3.67 -17.85 -6.18
N GLN A 225 -4.17 -16.84 -6.89
CA GLN A 225 -3.79 -16.57 -8.29
C GLN A 225 -2.32 -16.19 -8.40
N ILE A 226 -1.78 -15.42 -7.44
CA ILE A 226 -0.35 -15.08 -7.40
C ILE A 226 0.50 -16.35 -7.28
N ILE A 227 0.19 -17.26 -6.34
CA ILE A 227 0.95 -18.50 -6.15
C ILE A 227 0.88 -19.41 -7.39
N LYS A 228 -0.27 -19.45 -8.06
CA LYS A 228 -0.47 -20.23 -9.28
C LYS A 228 0.24 -19.65 -10.50
N GLY A 229 0.68 -18.39 -10.44
CA GLY A 229 1.30 -17.69 -11.57
C GLY A 229 0.29 -17.07 -12.53
N ASP A 230 -0.98 -16.91 -12.15
CA ASP A 230 -2.05 -16.37 -12.99
C ASP A 230 -1.99 -14.82 -13.15
N HIS A 231 -0.83 -14.23 -12.87
CA HIS A 231 -0.60 -12.78 -12.91
C HIS A 231 0.50 -12.43 -13.90
N PRO A 232 0.54 -11.19 -14.42
CA PRO A 232 1.61 -10.74 -15.29
C PRO A 232 2.97 -10.91 -14.61
N GLN A 233 3.78 -11.83 -15.15
CA GLN A 233 5.17 -11.96 -14.74
C GLN A 233 6.04 -11.01 -15.57
N LYS A 234 7.10 -10.50 -14.95
CA LYS A 234 8.11 -9.75 -15.66
C LYS A 234 8.67 -10.67 -16.75
N ARG A 235 8.44 -10.32 -18.01
CA ARG A 235 9.06 -11.00 -19.14
C ARG A 235 10.55 -10.71 -19.05
N ASP A 236 11.33 -11.68 -18.59
CA ASP A 236 12.79 -11.58 -18.64
C ASP A 236 13.18 -11.45 -20.11
N SER A 237 13.70 -10.28 -20.46
CA SER A 237 14.24 -9.97 -21.77
C SER A 237 15.58 -10.71 -21.91
N SER A 238 15.51 -12.03 -22.07
CA SER A 238 16.63 -12.88 -22.44
C SER A 238 16.63 -12.96 -23.97
N GLY A 239 17.26 -11.96 -24.60
CA GLY A 239 17.55 -11.92 -26.03
C GLY A 239 19.04 -11.67 -26.22
#